data_AF-A0A0G2B0S4-F1
#
_entry.id   AF-A0A0G2B0S4-F1
#
_cell.length_a   1.000
_cell.length_b   1.000
_cell.length_c   1.000
_cell.angle_alpha   90.00
_cell.angle_beta   90.00
_cell.angle_gamma   90.00
#
_symmetry.space_group_name_H-M   'P 1'
#
loop_
_entity.id
_entity.type
_entity.pdbx_description
1 polymer ?
#
loop_
_entity_poly.entity_id
_entity_poly.type
_entity_poly.pdbx_seq_one_letter_code
_entity_poly.pdbx_strand_id
1 'polypeptide(L)'
;TVDGVGEWATATIGAGKGTEVTLSHEVRYPHSLGLLYSAVTYYLGFRVNSAEYKVMGLAPYGQPKYVEQMKKLIDIKEDGSFALKMQYFTYDRTLRMTGKAFEKLLGEPRRKPETELTQFHKDVARSVQEITEEIMMKVCRHAKKLHPSRYLCLAGGVALNCVANGRILRSNIFEDIFIQPASGDAGGALGVAYLIWFREFQGKRTSRMEHAYYGPEYGEKEIEAALRESNLPSEKLPDDRLIETVAKLMEGENVIGWFQGRMEYGPRALGNRSIIADARNKENWKKVNLKIKFRESFRPFAPTVLAERTADYFALDRESPYMLLVADVHPGKRREIPAVTHVDGSARIQTISATQNPRYHRLIAEFEKNTGCGVIINTSFNVRGEPIVESPKDAINCFLHTQMDFLVLGNCVVRKDALTGDQQKDNKEYLKKFELD
;
A
#
# COMPACT_ATOMS: atom_id res chain seq x y z
N THR A 1 3.83 -10.62 15.18
CA THR A 1 3.95 -9.20 14.81
C THR A 1 5.39 -8.88 14.50
N VAL A 2 5.68 -8.05 13.50
CA VAL A 2 7.04 -7.56 13.21
C VAL A 2 6.96 -6.07 12.89
N ASP A 3 7.67 -5.24 13.65
CA ASP A 3 7.44 -3.80 13.69
C ASP A 3 8.72 -2.97 13.82
N GLY A 4 8.56 -1.64 13.82
CA GLY A 4 9.57 -0.68 14.26
C GLY A 4 9.87 -0.88 15.74
N VAL A 5 9.01 -0.39 16.63
CA VAL A 5 9.15 -0.47 18.09
C VAL A 5 7.75 -0.42 18.73
N GLY A 6 7.43 -1.34 19.66
CA GLY A 6 6.30 -1.21 20.59
C GLY A 6 6.73 -0.48 21.87
N GLU A 7 6.36 -0.97 23.06
CA GLU A 7 6.96 -0.47 24.31
C GLU A 7 8.43 -0.92 24.43
N TRP A 8 8.67 -2.21 24.13
CA TRP A 8 10.01 -2.81 24.08
C TRP A 8 10.13 -3.85 22.98
N ALA A 9 9.08 -4.61 22.70
CA ALA A 9 9.07 -5.62 21.66
C ALA A 9 9.09 -4.98 20.26
N THR A 10 9.86 -5.56 19.35
CA THR A 10 9.98 -5.15 17.95
C THR A 10 9.56 -6.27 17.01
N ALA A 11 9.58 -7.52 17.48
CA ALA A 11 8.95 -8.65 16.85
C ALA A 11 8.42 -9.59 17.93
N THR A 12 7.28 -10.25 17.67
CA THR A 12 6.67 -11.23 18.57
C THR A 12 6.12 -12.42 17.80
N ILE A 13 6.24 -13.61 18.40
CA ILE A 13 5.61 -14.85 17.94
C ILE A 13 4.66 -15.33 19.03
N GLY A 14 3.44 -15.68 18.63
CA GLY A 14 2.43 -16.24 19.52
C GLY A 14 1.43 -17.10 18.76
N ALA A 15 0.49 -17.68 19.51
CA ALA A 15 -0.61 -18.47 18.98
C ALA A 15 -1.95 -17.87 19.42
N GLY A 16 -2.92 -17.89 18.51
CA GLY A 16 -4.31 -17.58 18.82
C GLY A 16 -5.15 -18.85 18.84
N LYS A 17 -5.94 -19.06 19.90
CA LYS A 17 -6.89 -20.18 20.01
C LYS A 17 -8.21 -19.69 20.60
N GLY A 18 -9.29 -19.80 19.85
CA GLY A 18 -10.58 -19.26 20.26
C GLY A 18 -10.52 -17.74 20.39
N THR A 19 -10.69 -17.24 21.61
CA THR A 19 -10.63 -15.81 21.98
C THR A 19 -9.31 -15.43 22.68
N GLU A 20 -8.40 -16.39 22.86
CA GLU A 20 -7.14 -16.19 23.55
C GLU A 20 -5.97 -16.02 22.57
N VAL A 21 -5.01 -15.17 22.96
CA VAL A 21 -3.72 -15.00 22.30
C VAL A 21 -2.62 -15.13 23.35
N THR A 22 -1.67 -16.02 23.09
CA THR A 22 -0.50 -16.26 23.95
C THR A 22 0.77 -15.94 23.17
N LEU A 23 1.53 -14.96 23.65
CA LEU A 23 2.87 -14.65 23.12
C LEU A 23 3.89 -15.58 23.76
N SER A 24 4.88 -16.00 22.97
CA SER A 24 5.88 -16.99 23.38
C SER A 24 7.31 -16.52 23.21
N HIS A 25 7.56 -15.68 22.21
CA HIS A 25 8.89 -15.17 21.88
C HIS A 25 8.79 -13.73 21.46
N GLU A 26 9.84 -12.97 21.73
CA GLU A 26 9.97 -11.60 21.27
C GLU A 26 11.43 -11.24 20.99
N VAL A 27 11.61 -10.31 20.07
CA VAL A 27 12.85 -9.54 19.91
C VAL A 27 12.57 -8.17 20.51
N ARG A 28 13.55 -7.62 21.24
CA ARG A 28 13.42 -6.32 21.91
C ARG A 28 14.28 -5.26 21.26
N TYR A 29 13.84 -4.02 21.45
CA TYR A 29 14.63 -2.82 21.17
C TYR A 29 16.02 -2.91 21.84
N PRO A 30 17.10 -2.49 21.16
CA PRO A 30 17.14 -1.74 19.90
C PRO A 30 17.06 -2.59 18.63
N HIS A 31 16.94 -3.91 18.73
CA HIS A 31 17.00 -4.78 17.56
C HIS A 31 15.64 -4.83 16.87
N SER A 32 15.54 -4.32 15.64
CA SER A 32 14.27 -4.27 14.91
C SER A 32 14.47 -4.42 13.42
N LEU A 33 13.70 -5.31 12.80
CA LEU A 33 13.66 -5.42 11.34
C LEU A 33 13.05 -4.16 10.70
N GLY A 34 12.04 -3.56 11.35
CA GLY A 34 11.48 -2.27 10.93
C GLY A 34 12.55 -1.17 10.94
N LEU A 35 13.33 -1.05 12.03
CA LEU A 35 14.36 -0.02 12.13
C LEU A 35 15.55 -0.27 11.18
N LEU A 36 15.89 -1.53 10.86
CA LEU A 36 16.86 -1.83 9.80
C LEU A 36 16.38 -1.27 8.46
N TYR A 37 15.12 -1.53 8.13
CA TYR A 37 14.51 -1.06 6.88
C TYR A 37 14.41 0.47 6.84
N SER A 38 14.00 1.09 7.94
CA SER A 38 13.99 2.56 8.10
C SER A 38 15.40 3.17 8.06
N ALA A 39 16.43 2.46 8.55
CA ALA A 39 17.81 2.92 8.46
C ALA A 39 18.33 2.96 7.02
N VAL A 40 17.99 1.95 6.21
CA VAL A 40 18.27 1.98 4.76
C VAL A 40 17.44 3.07 4.08
N THR A 41 16.17 3.25 4.46
CA THR A 41 15.30 4.34 3.96
C THR A 41 15.93 5.71 4.21
N TYR A 42 16.43 5.95 5.42
CA TYR A 42 17.16 7.15 5.80
C TYR A 42 18.48 7.31 5.05
N TYR A 43 19.22 6.22 4.85
CA TYR A 43 20.50 6.22 4.13
C TYR A 43 20.32 6.56 2.64
N LEU A 44 19.26 6.03 2.03
CA LEU A 44 18.83 6.38 0.68
C LEU A 44 18.22 7.79 0.61
N GLY A 45 18.14 8.51 1.74
CA GLY A 45 17.71 9.89 1.86
C GLY A 45 16.22 10.10 1.59
N PHE A 46 15.40 9.11 1.95
CA PHE A 46 13.95 9.21 2.04
C PHE A 46 13.52 9.46 3.50
N ARG A 47 12.29 9.95 3.69
CA ARG A 47 11.69 10.18 5.01
C ARG A 47 11.38 8.88 5.77
N VAL A 48 11.88 8.78 6.99
CA VAL A 48 11.61 7.65 7.90
C VAL A 48 10.18 7.73 8.45
N ASN A 49 9.57 6.57 8.74
CA ASN A 49 8.19 6.40 9.20
C ASN A 49 7.16 6.93 8.19
N SER A 50 7.52 6.95 6.92
CA SER A 50 6.68 7.45 5.83
C SER A 50 7.05 6.76 4.53
N ALA A 51 8.31 6.79 4.14
CA ALA A 51 8.75 6.45 2.78
C ALA A 51 9.41 5.06 2.64
N GLU A 52 9.31 4.18 3.63
CA GLU A 52 9.83 2.81 3.58
C GLU A 52 9.32 2.07 2.32
N TYR A 53 8.06 2.27 1.98
CA TYR A 53 7.47 1.66 0.78
C TYR A 53 8.10 2.16 -0.55
N LYS A 54 8.81 3.29 -0.56
CA LYS A 54 9.62 3.73 -1.71
C LYS A 54 10.82 2.82 -1.92
N VAL A 55 11.50 2.42 -0.85
CA VAL A 55 12.60 1.45 -0.93
C VAL A 55 12.09 0.12 -1.47
N MET A 56 10.89 -0.31 -1.02
CA MET A 56 10.24 -1.52 -1.54
C MET A 56 9.93 -1.39 -3.04
N GLY A 57 9.41 -0.23 -3.48
CA GLY A 57 9.14 0.03 -4.90
C GLY A 57 10.39 0.23 -5.76
N LEU A 58 11.52 0.62 -5.16
CA LEU A 58 12.80 0.80 -5.84
C LEU A 58 13.55 -0.53 -6.04
N ALA A 59 13.35 -1.50 -5.15
CA ALA A 59 14.05 -2.79 -5.14
C ALA A 59 14.02 -3.56 -6.47
N PRO A 60 12.90 -3.61 -7.24
CA PRO A 60 12.87 -4.31 -8.54
C PRO A 60 13.80 -3.73 -9.61
N TYR A 61 14.29 -2.50 -9.44
CA TYR A 61 15.24 -1.85 -10.36
C TYR A 61 16.70 -2.13 -10.01
N GLY A 62 16.96 -2.85 -8.92
CA GLY A 62 18.29 -3.15 -8.41
C GLY A 62 18.72 -4.60 -8.63
N GLN A 63 19.99 -4.85 -8.35
CA GLN A 63 20.59 -6.17 -8.23
C GLN A 63 21.06 -6.41 -6.80
N PRO A 64 21.06 -7.65 -6.28
CA PRO A 64 21.37 -7.97 -4.89
C PRO A 64 22.89 -7.93 -4.56
N LYS A 65 23.59 -6.89 -5.00
CA LYS A 65 25.06 -6.79 -4.88
C LYS A 65 25.56 -6.53 -3.47
N TYR A 66 24.71 -6.01 -2.59
CA TYR A 66 25.07 -5.60 -1.23
C TYR A 66 24.53 -6.53 -0.15
N VAL A 67 24.05 -7.73 -0.50
CA VAL A 67 23.50 -8.70 0.46
C VAL A 67 24.50 -9.04 1.57
N GLU A 68 25.78 -9.24 1.22
CA GLU A 68 26.83 -9.56 2.21
C GLU A 68 27.12 -8.37 3.14
N GLN A 69 27.02 -7.13 2.66
CA GLN A 69 27.09 -5.93 3.48
C GLN A 69 25.86 -5.83 4.39
N MET A 70 24.66 -6.14 3.89
CA MET A 70 23.46 -6.16 4.71
C MET A 70 23.55 -7.21 5.83
N LYS A 71 24.10 -8.42 5.57
CA LYS A 71 24.40 -9.43 6.59
C LYS A 71 25.44 -8.97 7.62
N LYS A 72 26.27 -7.95 7.31
CA LYS A 72 27.17 -7.35 8.30
C LYS A 72 26.43 -6.41 9.26
N LEU A 73 25.25 -5.90 8.90
CA LEU A 73 24.43 -5.02 9.75
C LEU A 73 23.62 -5.78 10.80
N ILE A 74 23.34 -7.06 10.58
CA ILE A 74 22.40 -7.85 11.39
C ILE A 74 22.94 -9.28 11.56
N ASP A 75 22.89 -9.79 12.79
CA ASP A 75 23.10 -11.20 13.09
C ASP A 75 21.74 -11.91 13.04
N ILE A 76 21.59 -12.87 12.13
CA ILE A 76 20.34 -13.59 11.87
C ILE A 76 20.56 -15.05 12.24
N LYS A 77 19.70 -15.60 13.12
CA LYS A 77 19.75 -17.00 13.54
C LYS A 77 18.80 -17.86 12.73
N GLU A 78 18.98 -19.18 12.80
CA GLU A 78 18.15 -20.14 12.05
C GLU A 78 16.68 -20.13 12.46
N ASP A 79 16.38 -19.79 13.71
CA ASP A 79 15.02 -19.59 14.21
C ASP A 79 14.40 -18.24 13.78
N GLY A 80 15.14 -17.43 13.02
CA GLY A 80 14.71 -16.10 12.59
C GLY A 80 14.80 -15.04 13.68
N SER A 81 15.31 -15.36 14.88
CA SER A 81 15.72 -14.31 15.82
C SER A 81 16.90 -13.53 15.24
N PHE A 82 16.97 -12.24 15.59
CA PHE A 82 17.97 -11.35 15.04
C PHE A 82 18.43 -10.29 16.03
N ALA A 83 19.66 -9.85 15.86
CA ALA A 83 20.24 -8.73 16.60
C ALA A 83 20.96 -7.79 15.63
N LEU A 84 20.59 -6.51 15.65
CA LEU A 84 21.30 -5.48 14.89
C LEU A 84 22.68 -5.23 15.48
N LYS A 85 23.69 -5.11 14.61
CA LYS A 85 25.05 -4.72 15.01
C LYS A 85 25.09 -3.21 15.21
N MET A 86 24.76 -2.79 16.43
CA MET A 86 24.50 -1.38 16.79
C MET A 86 25.61 -0.40 16.45
N GLN A 87 26.85 -0.84 16.25
CA GLN A 87 27.94 0.01 15.76
C GLN A 87 27.68 0.73 14.42
N TYR A 88 26.73 0.24 13.62
CA TYR A 88 26.34 0.84 12.34
C TYR A 88 25.14 1.82 12.46
N PHE A 89 24.48 1.84 13.61
CA PHE A 89 23.24 2.57 13.83
C PHE A 89 23.42 3.63 14.91
N THR A 90 22.53 4.63 14.90
CA THR A 90 22.63 5.76 15.84
C THR A 90 21.29 6.21 16.41
N TYR A 91 20.18 5.56 16.05
CA TYR A 91 18.82 5.96 16.47
C TYR A 91 18.59 5.78 17.98
N ASP A 92 19.43 4.97 18.64
CA ASP A 92 19.40 4.75 20.09
C ASP A 92 20.01 5.91 20.88
N ARG A 93 20.72 6.83 20.21
CA ARG A 93 21.48 7.91 20.86
C ARG A 93 21.30 9.27 20.21
N THR A 94 20.72 9.31 19.00
CA THR A 94 20.61 10.51 18.17
C THR A 94 19.30 10.50 17.39
N LEU A 95 18.95 11.64 16.79
CA LEU A 95 17.82 11.78 15.86
C LEU A 95 18.14 11.28 14.43
N ARG A 96 19.21 10.49 14.24
CA ARG A 96 19.62 9.93 12.95
C ARG A 96 19.58 8.41 13.01
N MET A 97 19.23 7.77 11.89
CA MET A 97 19.21 6.30 11.84
C MET A 97 20.59 5.67 11.72
N THR A 98 21.49 6.31 10.94
CA THR A 98 22.80 5.75 10.57
C THR A 98 23.93 6.78 10.73
N GLY A 99 25.17 6.28 10.88
CA GLY A 99 26.39 7.08 10.97
C GLY A 99 27.48 6.70 9.96
N LYS A 100 28.71 7.20 10.17
CA LYS A 100 29.86 7.00 9.27
C LYS A 100 30.25 5.53 9.07
N ALA A 101 30.04 4.68 10.07
CA ALA A 101 30.29 3.24 9.94
C ALA A 101 29.41 2.59 8.87
N PHE A 102 28.15 3.04 8.75
CA PHE A 102 27.20 2.57 7.74
C PHE A 102 27.63 3.01 6.33
N GLU A 103 27.99 4.29 6.18
CA GLU A 103 28.52 4.85 4.92
C GLU A 103 29.79 4.10 4.49
N LYS A 104 30.73 3.86 5.41
CA LYS A 104 31.98 3.13 5.13
C LYS A 104 31.71 1.68 4.71
N LEU A 105 30.70 1.02 5.30
CA LEU A 105 30.34 -0.35 4.96
C LEU A 105 29.79 -0.46 3.53
N LEU A 106 28.96 0.50 3.11
CA LEU A 106 28.36 0.51 1.78
C LEU A 106 29.23 1.16 0.70
N GLY A 107 30.21 1.98 1.10
CA GLY A 107 31.18 2.61 0.21
C GLY A 107 30.77 3.97 -0.34
N GLU A 108 29.55 4.44 -0.05
CA GLU A 108 29.05 5.75 -0.46
C GLU A 108 28.46 6.54 0.74
N PRO A 109 28.48 7.89 0.69
CA PRO A 109 27.83 8.70 1.72
C PRO A 109 26.30 8.56 1.66
N ARG A 110 25.61 8.95 2.73
CA ARG A 110 24.16 9.08 2.72
C ARG A 110 23.70 9.98 1.57
N ARG A 111 22.68 9.55 0.83
CA ARG A 111 22.07 10.36 -0.23
C ARG A 111 21.40 11.60 0.37
N LYS A 112 21.59 12.75 -0.27
CA LYS A 112 20.84 13.96 0.10
C LYS A 112 19.40 13.84 -0.45
N PRO A 113 18.37 14.24 0.32
CA PRO A 113 16.98 14.25 -0.18
C PRO A 113 16.86 14.98 -1.52
N GLU A 114 15.90 14.56 -2.35
CA GLU A 114 15.65 15.08 -3.69
C GLU A 114 16.84 15.10 -4.68
N THR A 115 17.96 14.41 -4.39
CA THR A 115 19.01 14.18 -5.40
C THR A 115 18.77 12.89 -6.20
N GLU A 116 19.44 12.78 -7.34
CA GLU A 116 19.32 11.66 -8.28
C GLU A 116 19.52 10.29 -7.60
N LEU A 117 18.71 9.31 -8.02
CA LEU A 117 18.82 7.90 -7.66
C LEU A 117 19.64 7.14 -8.71
N THR A 118 20.89 6.86 -8.37
CA THR A 118 21.81 6.04 -9.18
C THR A 118 21.52 4.53 -9.07
N GLN A 119 22.21 3.72 -9.88
CA GLN A 119 22.11 2.25 -9.79
C GLN A 119 22.56 1.69 -8.43
N PHE A 120 23.53 2.33 -7.79
CA PHE A 120 23.96 1.99 -6.43
C PHE A 120 22.77 1.97 -5.45
N HIS A 121 21.96 3.04 -5.45
CA HIS A 121 20.80 3.15 -4.56
C HIS A 121 19.76 2.04 -4.80
N LYS A 122 19.55 1.67 -6.06
CA LYS A 122 18.66 0.57 -6.45
C LYS A 122 19.20 -0.78 -5.97
N ASP A 123 20.49 -1.02 -6.14
CA ASP A 123 21.16 -2.26 -5.70
C ASP A 123 21.13 -2.39 -4.15
N VAL A 124 21.27 -1.28 -3.42
CA VAL A 124 21.10 -1.21 -1.95
C VAL A 124 19.65 -1.54 -1.56
N ALA A 125 18.65 -0.93 -2.22
CA ALA A 125 17.24 -1.22 -1.96
C ALA A 125 16.88 -2.68 -2.23
N ARG A 126 17.39 -3.27 -3.33
CA ARG A 126 17.23 -4.69 -3.64
C ARG A 126 17.84 -5.57 -2.54
N SER A 127 19.02 -5.23 -2.06
CA SER A 127 19.75 -6.05 -1.10
C SER A 127 19.08 -6.05 0.29
N VAL A 128 18.55 -4.92 0.78
CA VAL A 128 17.80 -4.91 2.06
C VAL A 128 16.47 -5.66 1.95
N GLN A 129 15.83 -5.59 0.78
CA GLN A 129 14.59 -6.31 0.52
C GLN A 129 14.83 -7.84 0.60
N GLU A 130 15.94 -8.36 0.05
CA GLU A 130 16.28 -9.78 0.16
C GLU A 130 16.50 -10.23 1.61
N ILE A 131 17.22 -9.45 2.41
CA ILE A 131 17.42 -9.73 3.85
C ILE A 131 16.10 -9.69 4.62
N THR A 132 15.23 -8.73 4.31
CA THR A 132 13.92 -8.61 4.95
C THR A 132 13.06 -9.85 4.68
N GLU A 133 13.02 -10.30 3.43
CA GLU A 133 12.31 -11.51 3.07
C GLU A 133 12.91 -12.77 3.69
N GLU A 134 14.25 -12.87 3.76
CA GLU A 134 14.93 -14.00 4.41
C GLU A 134 14.55 -14.12 5.89
N ILE A 135 14.62 -13.01 6.63
CA ILE A 135 14.28 -12.98 8.06
C ILE A 135 12.81 -13.33 8.26
N MET A 136 11.92 -12.70 7.49
CA MET A 136 10.47 -12.99 7.56
C MET A 136 10.18 -14.48 7.30
N MET A 137 10.85 -15.10 6.33
CA MET A 137 10.74 -16.53 6.07
C MET A 137 11.24 -17.40 7.23
N LYS A 138 12.39 -17.07 7.84
CA LYS A 138 12.92 -17.81 9.00
C LYS A 138 11.98 -17.69 10.21
N VAL A 139 11.50 -16.49 10.51
CA VAL A 139 10.51 -16.23 11.58
C VAL A 139 9.23 -17.04 11.35
N CYS A 140 8.71 -17.06 10.12
CA CYS A 140 7.50 -17.83 9.79
C CYS A 140 7.68 -19.33 9.96
N ARG A 141 8.82 -19.89 9.51
CA ARG A 141 9.15 -21.31 9.72
C ARG A 141 9.26 -21.65 11.20
N HIS A 142 9.90 -20.79 11.98
CA HIS A 142 10.04 -20.99 13.42
C HIS A 142 8.68 -20.91 14.13
N ALA A 143 7.84 -19.94 13.77
CA ALA A 143 6.47 -19.84 14.28
C ALA A 143 5.66 -21.12 14.00
N LYS A 144 5.75 -21.67 12.78
CA LYS A 144 5.10 -22.95 12.42
C LYS A 144 5.60 -24.12 13.27
N LYS A 145 6.89 -24.16 13.58
CA LYS A 145 7.50 -25.22 14.41
C LYS A 145 7.06 -25.11 15.88
N LEU A 146 7.03 -23.90 16.43
CA LEU A 146 6.61 -23.64 17.81
C LEU A 146 5.12 -23.89 18.00
N HIS A 147 4.31 -23.43 17.04
CA HIS A 147 2.86 -23.45 17.09
C HIS A 147 2.31 -24.03 15.78
N PRO A 148 2.24 -25.37 15.64
CA PRO A 148 1.73 -25.99 14.43
C PRO A 148 0.29 -25.56 14.12
N SER A 149 0.13 -24.73 13.08
CA SER A 149 -1.16 -24.21 12.64
C SER A 149 -1.29 -24.29 11.12
N ARG A 150 -2.52 -24.38 10.63
CA ARG A 150 -2.82 -24.29 9.19
C ARG A 150 -2.69 -22.85 8.67
N TYR A 151 -2.91 -21.87 9.53
CA TYR A 151 -3.02 -20.44 9.16
C TYR A 151 -2.03 -19.57 9.95
N LEU A 152 -1.58 -18.49 9.32
CA LEU A 152 -0.71 -17.47 9.91
C LEU A 152 -1.42 -16.11 9.92
N CYS A 153 -1.33 -15.38 11.04
CA CYS A 153 -1.73 -13.98 11.11
C CYS A 153 -0.50 -13.08 11.19
N LEU A 154 -0.49 -11.99 10.40
CA LEU A 154 0.60 -11.02 10.34
C LEU A 154 0.09 -9.61 10.69
N ALA A 155 0.88 -8.92 11.51
CA ALA A 155 0.68 -7.55 11.96
C ALA A 155 2.03 -6.89 12.24
N GLY A 156 2.02 -5.58 12.50
CA GLY A 156 3.18 -4.69 12.64
C GLY A 156 3.52 -3.98 11.33
N GLY A 157 4.28 -2.89 11.39
CA GLY A 157 4.63 -2.08 10.23
C GLY A 157 5.35 -2.86 9.12
N VAL A 158 6.17 -3.86 9.47
CA VAL A 158 6.87 -4.70 8.48
C VAL A 158 5.90 -5.61 7.72
N ALA A 159 4.76 -5.96 8.30
CA ALA A 159 3.72 -6.75 7.62
C ALA A 159 3.05 -6.00 6.46
N LEU A 160 3.29 -4.68 6.29
CA LEU A 160 2.91 -3.95 5.07
C LEU A 160 3.81 -4.25 3.86
N ASN A 161 4.90 -5.00 4.05
CA ASN A 161 5.79 -5.44 2.97
C ASN A 161 5.13 -6.57 2.17
N CYS A 162 4.36 -6.18 1.15
CA CYS A 162 3.60 -7.10 0.30
C CYS A 162 4.47 -8.06 -0.53
N VAL A 163 5.75 -7.73 -0.74
CA VAL A 163 6.71 -8.61 -1.41
C VAL A 163 7.06 -9.80 -0.51
N ALA A 164 7.40 -9.53 0.76
CA ALA A 164 7.62 -10.56 1.77
C ALA A 164 6.36 -11.42 2.00
N ASN A 165 5.18 -10.79 2.10
CA ASN A 165 3.91 -11.52 2.25
C ASN A 165 3.65 -12.46 1.08
N GLY A 166 3.84 -12.00 -0.16
CA GLY A 166 3.68 -12.84 -1.35
C GLY A 166 4.63 -14.04 -1.36
N ARG A 167 5.88 -13.86 -0.91
CA ARG A 167 6.84 -14.95 -0.76
C ARG A 167 6.44 -15.96 0.32
N ILE A 168 5.95 -15.48 1.47
CA ILE A 168 5.44 -16.35 2.55
C ILE A 168 4.27 -17.18 2.04
N LEU A 169 3.32 -16.55 1.34
CA LEU A 169 2.17 -17.24 0.76
C LEU A 169 2.59 -18.37 -0.20
N ARG A 170 3.45 -18.06 -1.18
CA ARG A 170 3.93 -19.04 -2.17
C ARG A 170 4.78 -20.17 -1.57
N SER A 171 5.29 -19.99 -0.35
CA SER A 171 6.12 -21.00 0.30
C SER A 171 5.34 -22.22 0.81
N ASN A 172 4.00 -22.11 0.90
CA ASN A 172 3.12 -23.16 1.41
C ASN A 172 3.49 -23.69 2.81
N ILE A 173 4.20 -22.89 3.63
CA ILE A 173 4.42 -23.21 5.06
C ILE A 173 3.07 -23.23 5.82
N PHE A 174 2.18 -22.34 5.41
CA PHE A 174 0.80 -22.23 5.87
C PHE A 174 -0.12 -22.39 4.66
N GLU A 175 -1.32 -22.90 4.89
CA GLU A 175 -2.34 -23.05 3.84
C GLU A 175 -2.88 -21.69 3.42
N ASP A 176 -3.03 -20.78 4.37
CA ASP A 176 -3.38 -19.38 4.10
C ASP A 176 -2.79 -18.42 5.14
N ILE A 177 -2.70 -17.16 4.76
CA ILE A 177 -2.21 -16.09 5.62
C ILE A 177 -3.22 -14.94 5.69
N PHE A 178 -3.38 -14.35 6.86
CA PHE A 178 -4.15 -13.13 7.06
C PHE A 178 -3.22 -12.01 7.48
N ILE A 179 -3.19 -10.93 6.68
CA ILE A 179 -2.47 -9.71 7.01
C ILE A 179 -3.49 -8.64 7.33
N GLN A 180 -3.36 -8.01 8.50
CA GLN A 180 -4.28 -6.94 8.88
C GLN A 180 -4.06 -5.71 7.94
N PRO A 181 -5.09 -5.14 7.28
CA PRO A 181 -4.95 -4.03 6.32
C PRO A 181 -4.28 -2.74 6.85
N ALA A 182 -4.57 -2.37 8.09
CA ALA A 182 -3.90 -1.37 8.89
C ALA A 182 -2.86 -2.03 9.85
N SER A 183 -1.96 -2.88 9.34
CA SER A 183 -1.08 -3.68 10.19
C SER A 183 -0.11 -2.89 11.06
N GLY A 184 0.24 -1.66 10.70
CA GLY A 184 1.04 -0.78 11.56
C GLY A 184 0.25 -0.26 12.77
N ASP A 185 0.77 0.77 13.43
CA ASP A 185 0.23 1.28 14.70
C ASP A 185 -1.25 1.68 14.65
N ALA A 186 -1.74 2.12 13.49
CA ALA A 186 -3.14 2.44 13.28
C ALA A 186 -4.05 1.26 13.66
N GLY A 187 -3.62 0.01 13.43
CA GLY A 187 -4.28 -1.25 13.78
C GLY A 187 -4.42 -1.51 15.29
N GLY A 188 -3.58 -0.87 16.10
CA GLY A 188 -3.50 -1.10 17.54
C GLY A 188 -4.80 -0.82 18.27
N ALA A 189 -5.53 0.23 17.88
CA ALA A 189 -6.81 0.59 18.49
C ALA A 189 -7.85 -0.55 18.36
N LEU A 190 -7.94 -1.17 17.18
CA LEU A 190 -8.83 -2.32 16.96
C LEU A 190 -8.35 -3.54 17.76
N GLY A 191 -7.04 -3.79 17.80
CA GLY A 191 -6.44 -4.88 18.57
C GLY A 191 -6.75 -4.78 20.07
N VAL A 192 -6.61 -3.59 20.66
CA VAL A 192 -6.93 -3.32 22.07
C VAL A 192 -8.41 -3.49 22.34
N ALA A 193 -9.29 -2.97 21.46
CA ALA A 193 -10.73 -3.15 21.60
C ALA A 193 -11.12 -4.64 21.62
N TYR A 194 -10.54 -5.46 20.73
CA TYR A 194 -10.75 -6.91 20.75
C TYR A 194 -10.19 -7.57 22.00
N LEU A 195 -9.01 -7.17 22.47
CA LEU A 195 -8.42 -7.73 23.68
C LEU A 195 -9.32 -7.52 24.89
N ILE A 196 -9.85 -6.30 25.06
CA ILE A 196 -10.80 -5.95 26.13
C ILE A 196 -12.11 -6.72 25.96
N TRP A 197 -12.67 -6.74 24.75
CA TRP A 197 -13.91 -7.48 24.45
C TRP A 197 -13.81 -8.95 24.85
N PHE A 198 -12.70 -9.60 24.53
CA PHE A 198 -12.50 -11.02 24.82
C PHE A 198 -12.15 -11.30 26.28
N ARG A 199 -11.30 -10.47 26.91
CA ARG A 199 -10.80 -10.73 28.27
C ARG A 199 -11.72 -10.21 29.36
N GLU A 200 -12.22 -9.00 29.22
CA GLU A 200 -13.02 -8.33 30.26
C GLU A 200 -14.52 -8.65 30.11
N PHE A 201 -15.02 -8.69 28.87
CA PHE A 201 -16.44 -8.88 28.60
C PHE A 201 -16.83 -10.30 28.18
N GLN A 202 -15.85 -11.23 28.12
CA GLN A 202 -16.06 -12.61 27.65
C GLN A 202 -16.82 -12.67 26.32
N GLY A 203 -16.52 -11.70 25.46
CA GLY A 203 -17.17 -11.50 24.20
C GLY A 203 -17.03 -12.69 23.26
N LYS A 204 -18.07 -12.93 22.44
CA LYS A 204 -18.00 -13.96 21.41
C LYS A 204 -17.06 -13.54 20.29
N ARG A 205 -16.41 -14.53 19.67
CA ARG A 205 -15.58 -14.34 18.47
C ARG A 205 -16.39 -13.70 17.35
N THR A 206 -15.82 -12.69 16.70
CA THR A 206 -16.41 -12.03 15.53
C THR A 206 -16.10 -12.79 14.24
N SER A 207 -16.86 -12.50 13.19
CA SER A 207 -16.57 -13.00 11.85
C SER A 207 -15.23 -12.48 11.35
N ARG A 208 -14.65 -13.17 10.37
CA ARG A 208 -13.46 -12.68 9.65
C ARG A 208 -13.76 -11.30 9.06
N MET A 209 -12.75 -10.44 9.08
CA MET A 209 -12.81 -9.15 8.38
C MET A 209 -12.74 -9.41 6.87
N GLU A 210 -13.83 -9.08 6.17
CA GLU A 210 -13.97 -9.28 4.72
C GLU A 210 -13.67 -8.00 3.92
N HIS A 211 -13.72 -6.83 4.56
CA HIS A 211 -13.45 -5.53 3.93
C HIS A 211 -12.85 -4.53 4.92
N ALA A 212 -12.31 -3.42 4.42
CA ALA A 212 -11.74 -2.34 5.23
C ALA A 212 -12.58 -1.05 5.30
N TYR A 213 -13.80 -1.04 4.75
CA TYR A 213 -14.68 0.14 4.70
C TYR A 213 -15.32 0.50 6.06
N TYR A 214 -14.52 0.94 7.04
CA TYR A 214 -14.98 1.29 8.40
C TYR A 214 -14.96 2.79 8.70
N GLY A 215 -14.38 3.60 7.81
CA GLY A 215 -14.36 5.04 7.93
C GLY A 215 -15.73 5.71 7.66
N PRO A 216 -15.74 7.06 7.67
CA PRO A 216 -16.92 7.86 7.40
C PRO A 216 -17.43 7.71 5.95
N GLU A 217 -18.73 7.97 5.80
CA GLU A 217 -19.46 8.04 4.54
C GLU A 217 -20.25 9.34 4.50
N TYR A 218 -20.42 9.88 3.30
CA TYR A 218 -21.10 11.15 3.07
C TYR A 218 -22.33 10.92 2.21
N GLY A 219 -23.46 11.44 2.67
CA GLY A 219 -24.71 11.38 1.96
C GLY A 219 -24.74 12.35 0.78
N GLU A 220 -25.72 12.13 -0.09
CA GLU A 220 -25.95 12.95 -1.28
C GLU A 220 -26.06 14.45 -0.97
N LYS A 221 -26.79 14.82 0.09
CA LYS A 221 -26.97 16.22 0.50
C LYS A 221 -25.65 16.91 0.87
N GLU A 222 -24.74 16.19 1.53
CA GLU A 222 -23.43 16.72 1.95
C GLU A 222 -22.51 16.91 0.74
N ILE A 223 -22.55 15.96 -0.20
CA ILE A 223 -21.82 16.04 -1.48
C ILE A 223 -22.30 17.23 -2.32
N GLU A 224 -23.63 17.35 -2.51
CA GLU A 224 -24.22 18.46 -3.27
C GLU A 224 -23.97 19.83 -2.61
N ALA A 225 -23.93 19.88 -1.27
CA ALA A 225 -23.56 21.09 -0.54
C ALA A 225 -22.09 21.46 -0.80
N ALA A 226 -21.16 20.50 -0.68
CA ALA A 226 -19.73 20.74 -0.92
C ALA A 226 -19.44 21.20 -2.37
N LEU A 227 -20.14 20.63 -3.35
CA LEU A 227 -20.07 21.03 -4.76
C LEU A 227 -20.58 22.46 -4.99
N ARG A 228 -21.73 22.82 -4.40
CA ARG A 228 -22.28 24.19 -4.45
C ARG A 228 -21.38 25.20 -3.79
N GLU A 229 -20.87 24.91 -2.59
CA GLU A 229 -19.92 25.79 -1.87
C GLU A 229 -18.65 26.04 -2.67
N SER A 230 -18.23 25.05 -3.47
CA SER A 230 -17.05 25.15 -4.34
C SER A 230 -17.37 25.71 -5.74
N ASN A 231 -18.62 26.08 -6.00
CA ASN A 231 -19.14 26.53 -7.30
C ASN A 231 -18.84 25.56 -8.46
N LEU A 232 -18.75 24.25 -8.21
CA LEU A 232 -18.36 23.28 -9.25
C LEU A 232 -19.58 22.81 -10.06
N PRO A 233 -19.56 22.96 -11.40
CA PRO A 233 -20.58 22.37 -12.24
C PRO A 233 -20.49 20.85 -12.14
N SER A 234 -21.62 20.20 -11.85
CA SER A 234 -21.70 18.75 -11.74
C SER A 234 -22.97 18.25 -12.42
N GLU A 235 -22.87 17.06 -13.02
CA GLU A 235 -23.99 16.31 -13.54
C GLU A 235 -24.31 15.16 -12.58
N LYS A 236 -25.56 15.09 -12.11
CA LYS A 236 -26.01 14.00 -11.25
C LYS A 236 -26.63 12.90 -12.10
N LEU A 237 -26.12 11.68 -11.96
CA LEU A 237 -26.57 10.53 -12.74
C LEU A 237 -27.24 9.47 -11.83
N PRO A 238 -28.29 8.79 -12.30
CA PRO A 238 -28.76 7.55 -11.68
C PRO A 238 -27.64 6.50 -11.58
N ASP A 239 -27.70 5.62 -10.59
CA ASP A 239 -26.62 4.66 -10.29
C ASP A 239 -26.17 3.82 -11.51
N ASP A 240 -27.10 3.23 -12.26
CA ASP A 240 -26.74 2.38 -13.39
C ASP A 240 -26.10 3.20 -14.53
N ARG A 241 -26.64 4.39 -14.79
CA ARG A 241 -26.08 5.32 -15.79
C ARG A 241 -24.73 5.86 -15.37
N LEU A 242 -24.49 6.07 -14.09
CA LEU A 242 -23.18 6.46 -13.58
C LEU A 242 -22.14 5.37 -13.87
N ILE A 243 -22.45 4.10 -13.57
CA ILE A 243 -21.52 2.99 -13.79
C ILE A 243 -21.16 2.88 -15.28
N GLU A 244 -22.14 2.87 -16.17
CA GLU A 244 -21.93 2.87 -17.63
C GLU A 244 -21.06 4.05 -18.07
N THR A 245 -21.37 5.25 -17.56
CA THR A 245 -20.67 6.48 -17.92
C THR A 245 -19.24 6.46 -17.45
N VAL A 246 -18.97 6.10 -16.20
CA VAL A 246 -17.63 6.09 -15.61
C VAL A 246 -16.78 4.97 -16.22
N ALA A 247 -17.35 3.79 -16.48
CA ALA A 247 -16.66 2.72 -17.21
C ALA A 247 -16.24 3.21 -18.61
N LYS A 248 -17.13 3.89 -19.33
CA LYS A 248 -16.84 4.45 -20.65
C LYS A 248 -15.79 5.56 -20.58
N LEU A 249 -15.91 6.47 -19.62
CA LEU A 249 -14.95 7.55 -19.41
C LEU A 249 -13.56 7.01 -19.08
N MET A 250 -13.45 5.90 -18.36
CA MET A 250 -12.17 5.32 -17.98
C MET A 250 -11.39 4.75 -19.17
N GLU A 251 -12.05 4.43 -20.29
CA GLU A 251 -11.40 3.91 -21.49
C GLU A 251 -10.37 4.92 -22.04
N GLY A 252 -9.13 4.46 -22.24
CA GLY A 252 -8.07 5.28 -22.85
C GLY A 252 -7.23 6.04 -21.83
N GLU A 253 -7.25 7.37 -21.86
CA GLU A 253 -6.27 8.22 -21.16
C GLU A 253 -6.83 8.96 -19.94
N ASN A 254 -8.12 8.82 -19.67
CA ASN A 254 -8.76 9.57 -18.60
C ASN A 254 -8.39 9.00 -17.24
N VAL A 255 -8.20 9.91 -16.28
CA VAL A 255 -7.97 9.62 -14.88
C VAL A 255 -9.10 10.19 -14.06
N ILE A 256 -9.69 9.34 -13.22
CA ILE A 256 -10.91 9.64 -12.49
C ILE A 256 -10.62 9.60 -11.00
N GLY A 257 -10.91 10.70 -10.30
CA GLY A 257 -11.04 10.71 -8.85
C GLY A 257 -12.36 10.05 -8.46
N TRP A 258 -12.30 8.93 -7.75
CA TRP A 258 -13.44 8.09 -7.38
C TRP A 258 -13.66 8.13 -5.86
N PHE A 259 -14.75 8.78 -5.45
CA PHE A 259 -15.14 8.97 -4.07
C PHE A 259 -16.53 8.37 -3.83
N GLN A 260 -16.59 7.25 -3.09
CA GLN A 260 -17.82 6.49 -2.84
C GLN A 260 -17.86 5.94 -1.42
N GLY A 261 -19.06 5.86 -0.85
CA GLY A 261 -19.34 5.13 0.40
C GLY A 261 -18.36 5.40 1.55
N ARG A 262 -18.23 4.38 2.41
CA ARG A 262 -17.37 4.42 3.60
C ARG A 262 -15.88 4.36 3.24
N MET A 263 -15.09 5.26 3.80
CA MET A 263 -13.63 5.28 3.62
C MET A 263 -12.97 3.98 4.12
N GLU A 264 -11.91 3.58 3.41
CA GLU A 264 -11.06 2.45 3.75
C GLU A 264 -10.20 2.71 5.00
N TYR A 265 -10.04 1.70 5.85
CA TYR A 265 -9.15 1.71 6.99
C TYR A 265 -7.77 1.14 6.62
N GLY A 266 -6.73 1.94 6.86
CA GLY A 266 -5.34 1.59 6.57
C GLY A 266 -4.72 2.45 5.46
N PRO A 267 -3.49 2.13 5.03
CA PRO A 267 -2.70 3.00 4.16
C PRO A 267 -2.96 2.81 2.66
N ARG A 268 -3.98 2.02 2.28
CA ARG A 268 -4.30 1.67 0.90
C ARG A 268 -5.71 2.15 0.57
N ALA A 269 -5.86 2.80 -0.58
CA ALA A 269 -7.18 2.97 -1.17
C ALA A 269 -7.59 1.66 -1.85
N LEU A 270 -8.81 1.23 -1.59
CA LEU A 270 -9.38 -0.06 -1.97
C LEU A 270 -10.73 0.13 -2.65
N GLY A 271 -10.90 1.21 -3.42
CA GLY A 271 -12.06 1.44 -4.27
C GLY A 271 -13.10 2.46 -3.79
N ASN A 272 -12.89 3.14 -2.65
CA ASN A 272 -13.82 4.14 -2.12
C ASN A 272 -13.21 5.55 -2.02
N ARG A 273 -11.88 5.67 -1.86
CA ARG A 273 -11.12 6.92 -1.97
C ARG A 273 -9.95 6.74 -2.92
N SER A 274 -10.27 6.50 -4.19
CA SER A 274 -9.32 5.98 -5.19
C SER A 274 -9.15 6.92 -6.38
N ILE A 275 -7.97 6.92 -6.98
CA ILE A 275 -7.77 7.43 -8.34
C ILE A 275 -7.68 6.21 -9.24
N ILE A 276 -8.56 6.16 -10.25
CA ILE A 276 -8.72 5.03 -11.16
C ILE A 276 -8.47 5.44 -12.62
N ALA A 277 -7.95 4.49 -13.40
CA ALA A 277 -7.62 4.69 -14.81
C ALA A 277 -7.47 3.34 -15.55
N ASP A 278 -7.42 3.38 -16.88
CA ASP A 278 -7.23 2.20 -17.73
C ASP A 278 -5.86 1.55 -17.51
N ALA A 279 -5.83 0.26 -17.12
CA ALA A 279 -4.60 -0.50 -16.93
C ALA A 279 -3.90 -0.92 -18.23
N ARG A 280 -4.64 -0.92 -19.35
CA ARG A 280 -4.13 -1.31 -20.67
C ARG A 280 -3.23 -0.24 -21.27
N ASN A 281 -3.47 1.02 -20.92
CA ASN A 281 -2.71 2.14 -21.43
C ASN A 281 -1.43 2.38 -20.64
N LYS A 282 -0.28 2.06 -21.23
CA LYS A 282 1.05 2.27 -20.63
C LYS A 282 1.32 3.73 -20.27
N GLU A 283 0.79 4.70 -21.00
CA GLU A 283 1.02 6.12 -20.74
C GLU A 283 0.26 6.63 -19.51
N ASN A 284 -0.82 5.95 -19.09
CA ASN A 284 -1.50 6.26 -17.83
C ASN A 284 -0.57 6.12 -16.61
N TRP A 285 0.41 5.21 -16.67
CA TRP A 285 1.43 5.12 -15.63
C TRP A 285 2.25 6.42 -15.51
N LYS A 286 2.63 7.03 -16.64
CA LYS A 286 3.37 8.30 -16.64
C LYS A 286 2.46 9.46 -16.23
N LYS A 287 1.25 9.53 -16.80
CA LYS A 287 0.26 10.59 -16.54
C LYS A 287 -0.05 10.66 -15.04
N VAL A 288 -0.40 9.52 -14.42
CA VAL A 288 -0.76 9.49 -13.00
C VAL A 288 0.45 9.83 -12.11
N ASN A 289 1.64 9.29 -12.37
CA ASN A 289 2.81 9.57 -11.52
C ASN A 289 3.28 11.04 -11.60
N LEU A 290 3.34 11.62 -12.79
CA LEU A 290 3.92 12.95 -13.00
C LEU A 290 2.91 14.09 -12.85
N LYS A 291 1.73 13.95 -13.44
CA LYS A 291 0.75 15.04 -13.57
C LYS A 291 -0.26 15.09 -12.43
N ILE A 292 -0.41 13.99 -11.70
CA ILE A 292 -1.41 13.87 -10.63
C ILE A 292 -0.71 13.67 -9.29
N LYS A 293 0.23 12.72 -9.21
CA LYS A 293 0.90 12.38 -7.95
C LYS A 293 2.15 13.19 -7.65
N PHE A 294 2.74 13.85 -8.66
CA PHE A 294 3.97 14.63 -8.54
C PHE A 294 5.10 13.84 -7.83
N ARG A 295 5.25 12.57 -8.20
CA ARG A 295 6.18 11.63 -7.53
C ARG A 295 7.08 10.91 -8.52
N GLU A 296 8.03 10.15 -7.99
CA GLU A 296 9.08 9.47 -8.75
C GLU A 296 8.50 8.49 -9.76
N SER A 297 9.15 8.40 -10.93
CA SER A 297 8.69 7.56 -12.02
C SER A 297 8.66 6.08 -11.64
N PHE A 298 9.61 5.57 -10.85
CA PHE A 298 9.67 4.14 -10.49
C PHE A 298 8.50 3.62 -9.64
N ARG A 299 7.57 4.49 -9.22
CA ARG A 299 6.44 4.13 -8.35
C ARG A 299 5.41 3.29 -9.13
N PRO A 300 5.20 2.03 -8.76
CA PRO A 300 4.21 1.19 -9.42
C PRO A 300 2.78 1.57 -9.04
N PHE A 301 1.84 1.20 -9.90
CA PHE A 301 0.41 1.21 -9.58
C PHE A 301 -0.08 -0.19 -9.27
N ALA A 302 -1.09 -0.28 -8.41
CA ALA A 302 -1.70 -1.54 -8.06
C ALA A 302 -2.88 -1.82 -9.01
N PRO A 303 -3.03 -3.06 -9.51
CA PRO A 303 -4.26 -3.46 -10.17
C PRO A 303 -5.38 -3.68 -9.15
N THR A 304 -6.59 -3.25 -9.51
CA THR A 304 -7.82 -3.89 -9.01
C THR A 304 -8.34 -4.85 -10.08
N VAL A 305 -8.69 -6.07 -9.69
CA VAL A 305 -9.25 -7.11 -10.55
C VAL A 305 -10.52 -7.70 -9.90
N LEU A 306 -11.47 -8.14 -10.73
CA LEU A 306 -12.60 -8.94 -10.24
C LEU A 306 -12.08 -10.23 -9.60
N ALA A 307 -12.63 -10.62 -8.44
CA ALA A 307 -12.16 -11.79 -7.71
C ALA A 307 -12.19 -13.06 -8.59
N GLU A 308 -13.25 -13.25 -9.36
CA GLU A 308 -13.48 -14.33 -10.32
C GLU A 308 -12.51 -14.33 -11.53
N ARG A 309 -11.79 -13.23 -11.79
CA ARG A 309 -10.80 -13.10 -12.87
C ARG A 309 -9.36 -13.16 -12.39
N THR A 310 -9.12 -13.28 -11.08
CA THR A 310 -7.77 -13.16 -10.50
C THR A 310 -6.77 -14.13 -11.15
N ALA A 311 -7.14 -15.41 -11.28
CA ALA A 311 -6.28 -16.45 -11.83
C ALA A 311 -6.02 -16.29 -13.34
N ASP A 312 -6.86 -15.54 -14.06
CA ASP A 312 -6.70 -15.27 -15.50
C ASP A 312 -5.53 -14.30 -15.77
N TYR A 313 -5.22 -13.44 -14.80
CA TYR A 313 -4.20 -12.39 -14.93
C TYR A 313 -2.95 -12.63 -14.10
N PHE A 314 -3.08 -13.23 -12.92
CA PHE A 314 -2.02 -13.33 -11.94
C PHE A 314 -1.79 -14.78 -11.50
N ALA A 315 -0.55 -15.09 -11.14
CA ALA A 315 -0.17 -16.33 -10.47
C ALA A 315 -0.62 -16.31 -9.00
N LEU A 316 -1.93 -16.19 -8.78
CA LEU A 316 -2.60 -16.12 -7.48
C LEU A 316 -3.93 -16.87 -7.55
N ASP A 317 -4.14 -17.79 -6.61
CA ASP A 317 -5.25 -18.74 -6.57
C ASP A 317 -6.34 -18.36 -5.53
N ARG A 318 -6.28 -17.14 -5.00
CA ARG A 318 -7.11 -16.67 -3.89
C ARG A 318 -7.33 -15.16 -3.94
N GLU A 319 -8.23 -14.69 -3.09
CA GLU A 319 -8.47 -13.26 -2.93
C GLU A 319 -7.30 -12.52 -2.24
N SER A 320 -7.10 -11.27 -2.65
CA SER A 320 -6.19 -10.29 -2.05
C SER A 320 -6.93 -8.95 -1.91
N PRO A 321 -7.88 -8.82 -0.97
CA PRO A 321 -8.77 -7.65 -0.92
C PRO A 321 -8.08 -6.35 -0.45
N TYR A 322 -6.85 -6.44 0.09
CA TYR A 322 -6.21 -5.35 0.81
C TYR A 322 -4.94 -4.78 0.16
N MET A 323 -4.58 -5.19 -1.06
CA MET A 323 -3.29 -4.84 -1.68
C MET A 323 -2.07 -5.20 -0.83
N LEU A 324 -2.12 -6.34 -0.14
CA LEU A 324 -1.06 -6.81 0.76
C LEU A 324 -0.30 -8.04 0.25
N LEU A 325 -0.63 -8.51 -0.96
CA LEU A 325 0.05 -9.60 -1.65
C LEU A 325 0.60 -9.11 -2.99
N VAL A 326 1.79 -9.60 -3.33
CA VAL A 326 2.39 -9.48 -4.66
C VAL A 326 2.41 -10.85 -5.31
N ALA A 327 1.96 -10.91 -6.56
CA ALA A 327 2.07 -12.09 -7.41
C ALA A 327 2.55 -11.71 -8.81
N ASP A 328 3.02 -12.70 -9.55
CA ASP A 328 3.47 -12.49 -10.93
C ASP A 328 2.26 -12.29 -11.85
N VAL A 329 2.36 -11.32 -12.75
CA VAL A 329 1.46 -11.21 -13.90
C VAL A 329 1.83 -12.32 -14.88
N HIS A 330 0.84 -13.08 -15.33
CA HIS A 330 1.04 -14.13 -16.32
C HIS A 330 1.76 -13.57 -17.55
N PRO A 331 2.78 -14.26 -18.10
CA PRO A 331 3.59 -13.72 -19.20
C PRO A 331 2.77 -13.20 -20.39
N GLY A 332 1.68 -13.88 -20.75
CA GLY A 332 0.78 -13.47 -21.83
C GLY A 332 -0.03 -12.20 -21.54
N LYS A 333 -0.26 -11.89 -20.26
CA LYS A 333 -1.08 -10.75 -19.80
C LYS A 333 -0.29 -9.47 -19.57
N ARG A 334 1.04 -9.56 -19.44
CA ARG A 334 1.91 -8.39 -19.18
C ARG A 334 1.78 -7.26 -20.21
N ARG A 335 1.50 -7.61 -21.47
CA ARG A 335 1.26 -6.64 -22.55
C ARG A 335 -0.16 -6.09 -22.57
N GLU A 336 -1.12 -6.83 -22.01
CA GLU A 336 -2.52 -6.41 -21.91
C GLU A 336 -2.72 -5.39 -20.79
N ILE A 337 -1.97 -5.52 -19.68
CA ILE A 337 -2.08 -4.64 -18.50
C ILE A 337 -0.73 -3.99 -18.11
N PRO A 338 -0.05 -3.29 -19.03
CA PRO A 338 1.31 -2.80 -18.84
C PRO A 338 1.42 -1.72 -17.76
N ALA A 339 0.34 -0.98 -17.44
CA ALA A 339 0.41 0.14 -16.50
C ALA A 339 0.50 -0.30 -15.03
N VAL A 340 0.11 -1.55 -14.75
CA VAL A 340 0.08 -2.17 -13.41
C VAL A 340 1.07 -3.33 -13.29
N THR A 341 1.80 -3.64 -14.36
CA THR A 341 2.85 -4.65 -14.39
C THR A 341 4.19 -4.01 -14.07
N HIS A 342 4.86 -4.47 -13.00
CA HIS A 342 6.17 -3.97 -12.61
C HIS A 342 7.27 -4.44 -13.58
N VAL A 343 8.45 -3.83 -13.47
CA VAL A 343 9.61 -4.16 -14.32
C VAL A 343 10.08 -5.61 -14.19
N ASP A 344 9.82 -6.25 -13.05
CA ASP A 344 10.11 -7.67 -12.80
C ASP A 344 8.94 -8.60 -13.20
N GLY A 345 7.84 -8.04 -13.74
CA GLY A 345 6.66 -8.78 -14.14
C GLY A 345 5.67 -9.06 -13.00
N SER A 346 5.91 -8.54 -11.79
CA SER A 346 5.01 -8.69 -10.66
C SER A 346 3.95 -7.58 -10.58
N ALA A 347 2.94 -7.76 -9.73
CA ALA A 347 1.96 -6.74 -9.40
C ALA A 347 1.44 -6.91 -7.96
N ARG A 348 1.06 -5.80 -7.31
CA ARG A 348 0.45 -5.79 -5.97
C ARG A 348 -1.07 -5.69 -6.06
N ILE A 349 -1.75 -6.80 -5.83
CA ILE A 349 -3.13 -6.99 -6.33
C ILE A 349 -4.18 -6.61 -5.28
N GLN A 350 -5.21 -5.88 -5.71
CA GLN A 350 -6.52 -5.86 -5.06
C GLN A 350 -7.49 -6.76 -5.82
N THR A 351 -8.10 -7.73 -5.16
CA THR A 351 -9.30 -8.41 -5.67
C THR A 351 -10.54 -7.71 -5.14
N ILE A 352 -11.60 -7.65 -5.93
CA ILE A 352 -12.91 -7.18 -5.47
C ILE A 352 -14.02 -8.14 -5.86
N SER A 353 -14.88 -8.45 -4.90
CA SER A 353 -16.11 -9.22 -5.10
C SER A 353 -17.36 -8.34 -4.94
N ALA A 354 -18.47 -8.81 -5.49
CA ALA A 354 -19.77 -8.14 -5.38
C ALA A 354 -20.26 -8.05 -3.92
N THR A 355 -19.83 -8.93 -3.02
CA THR A 355 -20.20 -8.90 -1.60
C THR A 355 -19.40 -7.86 -0.81
N GLN A 356 -18.14 -7.62 -1.19
CA GLN A 356 -17.27 -6.63 -0.54
C GLN A 356 -17.62 -5.20 -0.91
N ASN A 357 -17.75 -4.92 -2.22
CA ASN A 357 -18.10 -3.60 -2.73
C ASN A 357 -18.89 -3.72 -4.04
N PRO A 358 -20.23 -3.82 -3.97
CA PRO A 358 -21.07 -4.03 -5.14
C PRO A 358 -20.89 -2.96 -6.22
N ARG A 359 -20.73 -1.69 -5.82
CA ARG A 359 -20.62 -0.57 -6.77
C ARG A 359 -19.29 -0.58 -7.51
N TYR A 360 -18.20 -0.84 -6.79
CA TYR A 360 -16.87 -0.91 -7.41
C TYR A 360 -16.69 -2.17 -8.26
N HIS A 361 -17.26 -3.31 -7.83
CA HIS A 361 -17.34 -4.54 -8.64
C HIS A 361 -18.12 -4.29 -9.94
N ARG A 362 -19.32 -3.70 -9.89
CA ARG A 362 -20.10 -3.35 -11.09
C ARG A 362 -19.34 -2.42 -12.05
N LEU A 363 -18.60 -1.44 -11.52
CA LEU A 363 -17.77 -0.55 -12.35
C LEU A 363 -16.74 -1.33 -13.17
N ILE A 364 -16.03 -2.25 -12.53
CA ILE A 364 -14.98 -3.04 -13.20
C ILE A 364 -15.59 -4.06 -14.14
N ALA A 365 -16.73 -4.67 -13.79
CA ALA A 365 -17.46 -5.58 -14.67
C ALA A 365 -17.97 -4.87 -15.94
N GLU A 366 -18.50 -3.65 -15.83
CA GLU A 366 -18.92 -2.86 -16.98
C GLU A 366 -17.71 -2.42 -17.82
N PHE A 367 -16.58 -2.07 -17.17
CA PHE A 367 -15.33 -1.80 -17.87
C PHE A 367 -14.82 -3.05 -18.63
N GLU A 368 -14.87 -4.24 -18.03
CA GLU A 368 -14.50 -5.51 -18.69
C GLU A 368 -15.39 -5.77 -19.90
N LYS A 369 -16.71 -5.60 -19.77
CA LYS A 369 -17.66 -5.76 -20.87
C LYS A 369 -17.33 -4.83 -22.05
N ASN A 370 -16.92 -3.60 -21.78
CA ASN A 370 -16.57 -2.64 -22.84
C ASN A 370 -15.21 -2.94 -23.50
N THR A 371 -14.28 -3.54 -22.76
CA THR A 371 -12.85 -3.54 -23.13
C THR A 371 -12.23 -4.91 -23.31
N GLY A 372 -12.89 -5.97 -22.82
CA GLY A 372 -12.33 -7.30 -22.64
C GLY A 372 -11.31 -7.41 -21.49
N CYS A 373 -11.16 -6.38 -20.65
CA CYS A 373 -10.15 -6.34 -19.58
C CYS A 373 -10.76 -6.11 -18.19
N GLY A 374 -10.71 -7.12 -17.33
CA GLY A 374 -11.23 -7.05 -15.95
C GLY A 374 -10.29 -6.41 -14.93
N VAL A 375 -9.33 -5.60 -15.39
CA VAL A 375 -8.27 -5.00 -14.55
C VAL A 375 -8.18 -3.50 -14.81
N ILE A 376 -8.14 -2.72 -13.72
CA ILE A 376 -7.96 -1.27 -13.74
C ILE A 376 -6.80 -0.83 -12.85
N ILE A 377 -6.28 0.37 -13.08
CA ILE A 377 -5.37 1.03 -12.14
C ILE A 377 -6.17 1.46 -10.92
N ASN A 378 -5.63 1.20 -9.73
CA ASN A 378 -6.07 1.82 -8.49
C ASN A 378 -4.86 2.38 -7.72
N THR A 379 -4.97 3.64 -7.30
CA THR A 379 -4.05 4.27 -6.35
C THR A 379 -4.83 5.12 -5.35
N SER A 380 -4.20 5.43 -4.22
CA SER A 380 -4.71 6.40 -3.24
C SER A 380 -5.27 7.66 -3.89
N PHE A 381 -6.35 8.24 -3.39
CA PHE A 381 -6.80 9.56 -3.81
C PHE A 381 -6.18 10.61 -2.89
N ASN A 382 -5.08 11.22 -3.35
CA ASN A 382 -4.28 12.25 -2.66
C ASN A 382 -3.16 12.77 -3.57
N VAL A 383 -2.34 13.71 -3.11
CA VAL A 383 -1.02 14.01 -3.71
C VAL A 383 0.12 13.58 -2.78
N ARG A 384 1.37 13.73 -3.20
CA ARG A 384 2.55 13.48 -2.33
C ARG A 384 2.47 14.39 -1.09
N GLY A 385 2.74 13.81 0.09
CA GLY A 385 2.73 14.54 1.36
C GLY A 385 1.35 14.68 2.03
N GLU A 386 0.27 14.23 1.39
CA GLU A 386 -1.08 14.26 1.97
C GLU A 386 -1.61 12.87 2.34
N PRO A 387 -2.45 12.75 3.40
CA PRO A 387 -3.29 11.57 3.63
C PRO A 387 -4.24 11.31 2.46
N ILE A 388 -4.84 10.12 2.41
CA ILE A 388 -5.96 9.84 1.50
C ILE A 388 -7.10 10.81 1.84
N VAL A 389 -7.73 11.39 0.81
CA VAL A 389 -8.89 12.29 0.99
C VAL A 389 -9.98 11.61 1.81
N GLU A 390 -10.50 12.32 2.80
CA GLU A 390 -11.50 11.78 3.73
C GLU A 390 -12.89 12.30 3.36
N SER A 391 -13.02 13.64 3.29
CA SER A 391 -14.27 14.35 3.03
C SER A 391 -14.48 14.75 1.56
N PRO A 392 -15.71 15.11 1.14
CA PRO A 392 -15.97 15.66 -0.19
C PRO A 392 -15.16 16.93 -0.47
N LYS A 393 -14.91 17.76 0.56
CA LYS A 393 -14.08 18.96 0.44
C LYS A 393 -12.63 18.61 0.14
N ASP A 394 -12.08 17.57 0.78
CA ASP A 394 -10.72 17.11 0.50
C ASP A 394 -10.60 16.55 -0.92
N ALA A 395 -11.59 15.76 -1.36
CA ALA A 395 -11.64 15.22 -2.72
C ALA A 395 -11.73 16.32 -3.78
N ILE A 396 -12.58 17.33 -3.57
CA ILE A 396 -12.68 18.51 -4.42
C ILE A 396 -11.36 19.26 -4.44
N ASN A 397 -10.77 19.52 -3.28
CA ASN A 397 -9.52 20.26 -3.17
C ASN A 397 -8.38 19.54 -3.90
N CYS A 398 -8.25 18.22 -3.72
CA CYS A 398 -7.27 17.41 -4.43
C CYS A 398 -7.54 17.38 -5.95
N PHE A 399 -8.81 17.23 -6.36
CA PHE A 399 -9.19 17.29 -7.77
C PHE A 399 -8.80 18.62 -8.41
N LEU A 400 -9.08 19.75 -7.75
CA LEU A 400 -8.79 21.09 -8.27
C LEU A 400 -7.28 21.33 -8.47
N HIS A 401 -6.44 20.79 -7.59
CA HIS A 401 -4.97 20.98 -7.64
C HIS A 401 -4.21 19.86 -8.38
N THR A 402 -4.91 19.02 -9.13
CA THR A 402 -4.33 17.94 -9.93
C THR A 402 -4.86 17.95 -11.35
N GLN A 403 -4.23 17.15 -12.23
CA GLN A 403 -4.66 16.98 -13.62
C GLN A 403 -5.55 15.74 -13.80
N MET A 404 -6.40 15.43 -12.83
CA MET A 404 -7.48 14.46 -13.02
C MET A 404 -8.48 15.02 -14.03
N ASP A 405 -9.00 14.17 -14.91
CA ASP A 405 -9.92 14.58 -15.98
C ASP A 405 -11.37 14.65 -15.45
N PHE A 406 -11.72 13.76 -14.51
CA PHE A 406 -13.04 13.70 -13.89
C PHE A 406 -12.95 13.48 -12.38
N LEU A 407 -13.94 14.00 -11.67
CA LEU A 407 -14.21 13.70 -10.27
C LEU A 407 -15.62 13.12 -10.15
N VAL A 408 -15.71 11.95 -9.53
CA VAL A 408 -16.99 11.29 -9.22
C VAL A 408 -17.16 11.28 -7.71
N LEU A 409 -18.12 12.07 -7.22
CA LEU A 409 -18.50 12.16 -5.81
C LEU A 409 -19.91 11.58 -5.66
N GLY A 410 -20.03 10.38 -5.10
CA GLY A 410 -21.32 9.68 -5.09
C GLY A 410 -21.86 9.56 -6.51
N ASN A 411 -22.99 10.19 -6.79
CA ASN A 411 -23.66 10.19 -8.08
C ASN A 411 -23.38 11.44 -8.94
N CYS A 412 -22.55 12.36 -8.46
CA CYS A 412 -22.20 13.58 -9.16
C CYS A 412 -20.90 13.41 -9.93
N VAL A 413 -20.91 13.73 -11.22
CA VAL A 413 -19.76 13.76 -12.12
C VAL A 413 -19.37 15.21 -12.39
N VAL A 414 -18.13 15.55 -12.09
CA VAL A 414 -17.52 16.85 -12.40
C VAL A 414 -16.47 16.63 -13.48
N ARG A 415 -16.52 17.46 -14.53
CA ARG A 415 -15.55 17.43 -15.62
C ARG A 415 -14.55 18.57 -15.45
N LYS A 416 -13.26 18.25 -15.56
CA LYS A 416 -12.19 19.24 -15.42
C LYS A 416 -12.20 20.31 -16.52
N ASP A 417 -12.58 19.91 -17.74
CA ASP A 417 -12.65 20.77 -18.93
C ASP A 417 -13.84 21.75 -18.91
N ALA A 418 -14.85 21.49 -18.08
CA ALA A 418 -16.00 22.38 -17.88
C ALA A 418 -15.74 23.48 -16.84
N LEU A 419 -14.58 23.47 -16.17
CA LEU A 419 -14.23 24.46 -15.14
C LEU A 419 -13.74 25.76 -15.79
N THR A 420 -14.16 26.91 -15.25
CA THR A 420 -13.70 28.23 -15.68
C THR A 420 -12.31 28.57 -15.10
N GLY A 421 -11.63 29.58 -15.66
CA GLY A 421 -10.26 29.96 -15.27
C GLY A 421 -10.09 30.25 -13.77
N ASP A 422 -11.08 30.87 -13.12
CA ASP A 422 -11.05 31.18 -11.69
C ASP A 422 -11.13 29.93 -10.78
N GLN A 423 -11.59 28.81 -11.34
CA GLN A 423 -11.73 27.53 -10.63
C GLN A 423 -10.48 26.65 -10.80
N GLN A 424 -9.62 26.96 -11.77
CA GLN A 424 -8.35 26.27 -11.98
C GLN A 424 -7.27 26.92 -11.11
N LYS A 425 -6.91 26.24 -10.01
CA LYS A 425 -5.89 26.75 -9.07
C LYS A 425 -4.48 26.40 -9.52
N ASP A 426 -3.52 27.30 -9.27
CA ASP A 426 -2.10 27.02 -9.51
C ASP A 426 -1.60 25.93 -8.54
N ASN A 427 -1.22 24.78 -9.11
CA ASN A 427 -0.72 23.64 -8.37
C ASN A 427 0.59 23.94 -7.63
N LYS A 428 1.39 24.93 -8.07
CA LYS A 428 2.72 25.18 -7.49
C LYS A 428 2.65 25.68 -6.05
N GLU A 429 1.73 26.57 -5.72
CA GLU A 429 1.60 27.06 -4.33
C GLU A 429 0.99 26.02 -3.40
N TYR A 430 0.05 25.23 -3.90
CA TYR A 430 -0.54 24.12 -3.15
C TYR A 430 0.52 23.06 -2.79
N LEU A 431 1.32 22.63 -3.76
CA LEU A 431 2.35 21.62 -3.55
C LEU A 431 3.50 22.11 -2.65
N LYS A 432 3.82 23.41 -2.65
CA LYS A 432 4.84 24.00 -1.77
C LYS A 432 4.52 23.86 -0.27
N LYS A 433 3.26 23.64 0.09
CA LYS A 433 2.83 23.46 1.49
C LYS A 433 3.21 22.10 2.06
N PHE A 434 3.58 21.15 1.21
CA PHE A 434 3.89 19.78 1.61
C PHE A 434 5.39 19.53 1.49
N GLU A 435 5.98 19.00 2.55
CA GLU A 435 7.37 18.57 2.53
C GLU A 435 7.55 17.43 1.53
N LEU A 436 8.64 17.48 0.76
CA LEU A 436 8.99 16.44 -0.19
C LEU A 436 9.56 15.22 0.57
N ASP A 437 8.80 14.11 0.59
CA ASP A 437 9.13 12.84 1.29
C ASP A 437 10.31 12.01 0.74
#